data_AF-A0A7J7HC69-F1
#
_entry.id   AF-A0A7J7HC69-F1
#
_cell.length_a   1.000
_cell.length_b   1.000
_cell.length_c   1.000
_cell.angle_alpha   90.00
_cell.angle_beta   90.00
_cell.angle_gamma   90.00
#
_symmetry.space_group_name_H-M   'P 1'
#
loop_
_entity.id
_entity.type
_entity.pdbx_description
1 polymer ?
#
loop_
_entity_poly.entity_id
_entity_poly.type
_entity_poly.pdbx_seq_one_letter_code
_entity_poly.pdbx_strand_id
1 'polypeptide(L)'
;MDAVKITGDKYRSFLHDEETQKNTHWRHGGPPTYDIVNQLFEQGRTKEWPKGSLEETVQNAIKSWEMEVSHKTRTQDLKTVNPEKFKLIVNGKANKKATVVQSLLL
;
A
#
# COMPACT_ATOMS: atom_id res chain seq x y z
N MET A 1 28.21 -5.94 10.04
CA MET A 1 26.85 -6.21 9.53
C MET A 1 26.24 -4.85 9.29
N ASP A 2 26.32 -4.36 8.06
CA ASP A 2 25.81 -3.03 7.73
C ASP A 2 24.29 -3.05 7.85
N ALA A 3 23.76 -2.13 8.66
CA ALA A 3 22.33 -1.92 8.75
C ALA A 3 21.83 -1.59 7.35
N VAL A 4 20.99 -2.47 6.79
CA VAL A 4 20.28 -2.20 5.54
C VAL A 4 19.53 -0.90 5.76
N LYS A 5 20.05 0.18 5.17
CA LYS A 5 19.39 1.47 5.14
C LYS A 5 18.08 1.21 4.39
N ILE A 6 16.97 1.14 5.11
CA ILE A 6 15.64 0.93 4.51
C ILE A 6 15.38 2.18 3.65
N THR A 7 15.80 2.13 2.38
CA THR A 7 15.43 3.14 1.41
C THR A 7 13.92 2.97 1.23
N GLY A 8 13.14 4.00 1.56
CA GLY A 8 11.68 3.90 1.49
C GLY A 8 11.21 3.34 0.14
N ASP A 9 10.11 2.58 0.13
CA ASP A 9 9.54 2.03 -1.10
C ASP A 9 9.26 3.15 -2.11
N LYS A 10 9.71 2.94 -3.35
CA LYS A 10 9.65 3.94 -4.43
C LYS A 10 8.23 4.49 -4.66
N TYR A 11 7.21 3.67 -4.47
CA TYR A 11 5.82 3.99 -4.80
C TYR A 11 4.94 4.27 -3.59
N ARG A 12 5.38 3.87 -2.40
CA ARG A 12 4.61 3.89 -1.15
C ARG A 12 5.41 4.59 -0.07
N SER A 13 5.46 5.92 -0.16
CA SER A 13 6.24 6.79 0.72
C SER A 13 5.96 6.57 2.21
N PHE A 14 4.72 6.23 2.59
CA PHE A 14 4.30 6.04 3.97
C PHE A 14 4.61 4.65 4.55
N LEU A 15 5.10 3.70 3.75
CA LEU A 15 5.29 2.31 4.19
C LEU A 15 6.31 2.18 5.34
N HIS A 16 7.32 3.05 5.37
CA HIS A 16 8.42 3.01 6.33
C HIS A 16 8.54 4.29 7.16
N ASP A 17 7.49 5.10 7.27
CA ASP A 17 7.54 6.26 8.16
C ASP A 17 7.60 5.81 9.64
N GLU A 18 8.31 6.59 10.48
CA GLU A 18 8.62 6.20 11.86
C GLU A 18 7.36 6.00 12.73
N GLU A 19 6.30 6.76 12.42
CA GLU A 19 5.00 6.66 13.08
C GLU A 19 4.29 5.35 12.72
N THR A 20 4.34 4.97 11.43
CA THR A 20 3.77 3.74 10.89
C THR A 20 4.45 2.52 11.51
N GLN A 21 5.78 2.56 11.69
CA GLN A 21 6.52 1.45 12.30
C GLN A 21 6.17 1.20 13.77
N LYS A 22 5.79 2.25 14.53
CA LYS A 22 5.54 2.13 15.98
C LYS A 22 4.09 1.87 16.35
N ASN A 23 3.11 2.34 15.55
CA ASN A 23 1.69 2.32 15.95
C ASN A 23 0.76 1.58 14.97
N THR A 24 1.23 1.18 13.78
CA THR A 24 0.37 0.49 12.81
C THR A 24 0.08 -0.94 13.21
N HIS A 25 -1.18 -1.34 13.13
CA HIS A 25 -1.59 -2.73 13.39
C HIS A 25 -1.61 -3.53 12.10
N TRP A 26 -0.49 -4.21 11.84
CA TRP A 26 -0.28 -5.04 10.68
C TRP A 26 -0.97 -6.41 10.79
N ARG A 27 -1.53 -6.88 9.69
CA ARG A 27 -2.20 -8.19 9.59
C ARG A 27 -1.23 -9.36 9.76
N HIS A 28 0.02 -9.17 9.35
CA HIS A 28 1.06 -10.21 9.33
C HIS A 28 2.28 -9.86 10.18
N GLY A 29 2.10 -9.04 11.23
CA GLY A 29 3.15 -8.72 12.21
C GLY A 29 4.14 -7.63 11.79
N GLY A 30 4.09 -7.14 10.55
CA GLY A 30 4.93 -6.04 10.10
C GLY A 30 4.54 -5.50 8.71
N PRO A 31 5.23 -4.45 8.24
CA PRO A 31 5.02 -3.91 6.90
C PRO A 31 5.40 -4.95 5.84
N PRO A 32 4.62 -5.09 4.75
CA PRO A 32 4.99 -5.95 3.62
C PRO A 32 6.20 -5.38 2.86
N THR A 33 6.88 -6.25 2.12
CA THR A 33 7.97 -5.89 1.20
C THR A 33 7.51 -6.00 -0.24
N TYR A 34 7.86 -5.03 -1.09
CA TYR A 34 7.40 -4.97 -2.49
C TYR A 34 8.52 -5.11 -3.53
N ASP A 35 9.74 -5.43 -3.13
CA ASP A 35 10.93 -5.42 -4.01
C ASP A 35 10.72 -6.23 -5.30
N ILE A 36 10.23 -7.47 -5.19
CA ILE A 36 9.97 -8.36 -6.34
C ILE A 36 8.87 -7.80 -7.25
N VAL A 37 7.78 -7.31 -6.66
CA VAL A 37 6.64 -6.77 -7.42
C VAL A 37 7.03 -5.47 -8.11
N ASN A 38 7.82 -4.62 -7.44
CA ASN A 38 8.34 -3.40 -8.02
C ASN A 38 9.28 -3.71 -9.18
N GLN A 39 10.19 -4.69 -9.03
CA GLN A 39 11.05 -5.14 -10.11
C GLN A 39 10.24 -5.62 -11.32
N LEU A 40 9.22 -6.47 -11.11
CA LEU A 40 8.36 -6.96 -12.19
C LEU A 40 7.59 -5.82 -12.87
N PHE A 41 7.07 -4.87 -12.09
CA PHE A 41 6.39 -3.69 -12.62
C PHE A 41 7.33 -2.86 -13.50
N GLU A 42 8.57 -2.64 -13.07
CA GLU A 42 9.57 -1.90 -13.87
C GLU A 42 9.93 -2.61 -15.16
N GLN A 43 10.08 -3.94 -15.12
CA GLN A 43 10.33 -4.76 -16.31
C GLN A 43 9.18 -4.71 -17.33
N GLY A 44 7.94 -4.66 -16.85
CA GLY A 44 6.74 -4.56 -17.70
C GLY A 44 6.29 -3.14 -18.04
N ARG A 45 6.92 -2.11 -17.48
CA ARG A 45 6.48 -0.71 -17.61
C ARG A 45 6.71 -0.21 -19.04
N THR A 46 5.62 0.09 -19.75
CA THR A 46 5.66 0.66 -21.11
C THR A 46 5.60 2.18 -21.14
N LYS A 47 5.21 2.82 -20.02
CA LYS A 47 5.07 4.26 -19.92
C LYS A 47 5.67 4.80 -18.62
N GLU A 48 6.46 5.85 -18.75
CA GLU A 48 7.00 6.58 -17.62
C GLU A 48 6.20 7.86 -17.39
N TRP A 49 5.78 8.08 -16.15
CA TRP A 49 5.08 9.30 -15.76
C TRP A 49 6.10 10.36 -15.34
N PRO A 50 5.96 11.61 -15.80
CA PRO A 50 6.81 12.70 -15.32
C PRO A 50 6.69 12.85 -13.81
N LYS A 51 7.80 13.17 -13.14
CA LYS A 51 7.79 13.44 -11.70
C LYS A 51 6.89 14.63 -11.38
N GLY A 52 6.02 14.48 -10.38
CA GLY A 52 5.01 15.46 -9.99
C GLY A 52 3.77 15.49 -10.89
N SER A 53 3.66 14.58 -11.88
CA SER A 53 2.47 14.48 -12.71
C SER A 53 1.26 13.95 -11.94
N LEU A 54 0.07 14.20 -12.48
CA LEU A 54 -1.16 13.64 -11.93
C LEU A 54 -1.13 12.11 -12.04
N GLU A 55 -0.63 11.57 -13.13
CA GLU A 55 -0.55 10.13 -13.38
C GLU A 55 0.39 9.43 -12.40
N GLU A 56 1.55 10.03 -12.11
CA GLU A 56 2.45 9.53 -11.04
C GLU A 56 1.72 9.55 -9.68
N THR A 57 1.03 10.65 -9.38
CA THR A 57 0.29 10.83 -8.13
C THR A 57 -0.81 9.78 -7.96
N VAL A 58 -1.61 9.55 -9.00
CA VAL A 58 -2.69 8.56 -9.01
C VAL A 58 -2.13 7.14 -8.86
N GLN A 59 -1.05 6.82 -9.57
CA GLN A 59 -0.40 5.52 -9.45
C GLN A 59 0.07 5.24 -8.01
N ASN A 60 0.76 6.21 -7.41
CA ASN A 60 1.28 6.07 -6.05
C ASN A 60 0.15 6.02 -5.00
N ALA A 61 -0.92 6.79 -5.21
CA ALA A 61 -2.11 6.77 -4.36
C ALA A 61 -2.80 5.38 -4.37
N ILE A 62 -3.00 4.79 -5.55
CA ILE A 62 -3.63 3.47 -5.67
C ILE A 62 -2.73 2.36 -5.11
N LYS A 63 -1.43 2.37 -5.42
CA LYS A 63 -0.46 1.40 -4.86
C LYS A 63 -0.38 1.47 -3.33
N SER A 64 -0.48 2.68 -2.78
CA SER A 64 -0.53 2.88 -1.33
C SER A 64 -1.86 2.40 -0.75
N TRP A 65 -2.99 2.78 -1.35
CA TRP A 65 -4.33 2.38 -0.86
C TRP A 65 -4.52 0.86 -0.83
N GLU A 66 -4.11 0.16 -1.90
CA GLU A 66 -4.16 -1.31 -1.96
C GLU A 66 -3.33 -1.92 -0.82
N MET A 67 -2.08 -1.48 -0.66
CA MET A 67 -1.20 -1.95 0.41
C MET A 67 -1.87 -1.78 1.78
N GLU A 68 -2.41 -0.58 2.04
CA GLU A 68 -3.02 -0.25 3.32
C GLU A 68 -4.25 -1.13 3.61
N VAL A 69 -5.19 -1.23 2.68
CA VAL A 69 -6.43 -2.02 2.85
C VAL A 69 -6.13 -3.53 2.96
N SER A 70 -5.12 -4.01 2.24
CA SER A 70 -4.73 -5.42 2.24
C SER A 70 -3.92 -5.82 3.47
N HIS A 71 -3.12 -4.94 4.07
CA HIS A 71 -2.17 -5.31 5.13
C HIS A 71 -2.43 -4.67 6.48
N LYS A 72 -3.11 -3.52 6.56
CA LYS A 72 -3.49 -2.91 7.83
C LYS A 72 -4.83 -3.50 8.30
N THR A 73 -5.01 -3.56 9.62
CA THR A 73 -6.20 -4.18 10.24
C THR A 73 -7.22 -3.17 10.72
N ARG A 74 -6.79 -1.93 11.00
CA ARG A 74 -7.63 -0.85 11.51
C ARG A 74 -7.79 0.24 10.47
N THR A 75 -8.99 0.81 10.37
CA THR A 75 -9.25 1.93 9.44
C THR A 75 -8.49 3.18 9.83
N GLN A 76 -8.22 3.37 11.13
CA GLN A 76 -7.44 4.50 11.67
C GLN A 76 -5.99 4.51 11.21
N ASP A 77 -5.46 3.37 10.78
CA ASP A 77 -4.09 3.27 10.29
C ASP A 77 -3.99 3.60 8.78
N LEU A 78 -5.13 3.76 8.08
CA LEU A 78 -5.18 4.06 6.65
C LEU A 78 -4.99 5.58 6.42
N LYS A 79 -3.88 5.99 5.81
CA LYS A 79 -3.60 7.40 5.50
C LYS A 79 -4.24 7.84 4.18
N THR A 80 -4.58 6.89 3.30
CA THR A 80 -5.14 7.17 1.96
C THR A 80 -6.65 7.45 1.96
N VAL A 81 -7.35 7.26 3.08
CA VAL A 81 -8.81 7.45 3.18
C VAL A 81 -9.17 8.21 4.44
N ASN A 82 -10.39 8.75 4.48
CA ASN A 82 -10.95 9.29 5.71
C ASN A 82 -11.49 8.13 6.58
N PRO A 83 -10.90 7.85 7.77
CA PRO A 83 -11.27 6.69 8.59
C PRO A 83 -12.69 6.76 9.15
N GLU A 84 -13.27 7.95 9.28
CA GLU A 84 -14.64 8.14 9.80
C GLU A 84 -15.72 7.90 8.72
N LYS A 85 -15.37 8.16 7.46
CA LYS A 85 -16.31 8.08 6.33
C LYS A 85 -16.11 6.84 5.46
N PHE A 86 -14.95 6.19 5.55
CA PHE A 86 -14.60 5.07 4.70
C PHE A 86 -15.38 3.81 5.08
N LYS A 87 -16.07 3.23 4.11
CA LYS A 87 -16.74 1.92 4.21
C LYS A 87 -16.33 1.07 3.02
N LEU A 88 -15.69 -0.06 3.30
CA LEU A 88 -15.35 -1.05 2.28
C LEU A 88 -16.35 -2.21 2.36
N ILE A 89 -17.10 -2.43 1.28
CA ILE A 89 -18.08 -3.51 1.17
C ILE A 89 -17.60 -4.44 0.05
N VAL A 90 -17.28 -5.68 0.40
CA VAL A 90 -16.89 -6.72 -0.57
C VAL A 90 -17.99 -7.78 -0.59
N ASN A 91 -18.46 -8.15 -1.79
CA ASN A 91 -19.49 -9.17 -2.01
C ASN A 91 -20.82 -8.91 -1.26
N GLY A 92 -21.23 -7.64 -1.15
CA GLY A 92 -22.55 -7.25 -0.63
C GLY A 92 -22.78 -7.45 0.87
N LYS A 93 -21.74 -7.78 1.67
CA LYS A 93 -21.85 -7.94 3.12
C LYS A 93 -21.01 -6.89 3.84
N ALA A 94 -21.68 -5.95 4.52
CA ALA A 94 -21.08 -4.75 5.10
C ALA A 94 -20.17 -4.96 6.33
N ASN A 95 -19.86 -6.20 6.74
CA ASN A 95 -19.24 -6.46 8.06
C ASN A 95 -18.31 -7.69 8.15
N LYS A 96 -17.76 -8.18 7.03
CA LYS A 96 -16.66 -9.17 7.11
C LYS A 96 -15.33 -8.46 6.92
N LYS A 97 -14.29 -8.92 7.65
CA LYS A 97 -12.91 -8.55 7.36
C LYS A 97 -12.70 -8.74 5.85
N ALA A 98 -12.48 -7.64 5.13
CA ALA A 98 -12.26 -7.69 3.70
C ALA A 98 -10.90 -8.36 3.47
N THR A 99 -10.93 -9.64 3.12
CA THR A 99 -9.78 -10.30 2.53
C THR A 99 -9.78 -9.88 1.06
N VAL A 100 -9.00 -8.86 0.73
CA VAL A 100 -8.65 -8.59 -0.67
C VAL A 100 -7.84 -9.80 -1.12
N VAL A 101 -8.47 -10.66 -1.93
CA VAL A 101 -7.74 -11.70 -2.64
C VAL A 101 -7.01 -10.96 -3.76
N GLN A 102 -5.69 -10.90 -3.69
CA GLN A 102 -4.85 -10.41 -4.78
C GLN A 102 -5.01 -11.39 -5.96
N SER A 103 -6.10 -11.26 -6.71
CA SER A 103 -6.14 -11.78 -8.06
C SER A 103 -5.21 -10.91 -8.88
N LEU A 104 -4.09 -11.50 -9.29
CA LEU A 104 -3.12 -10.97 -10.23
C LEU A 104 -3.86 -10.22 -11.36
N LEU A 105 -3.82 -8.90 -11.36
CA LEU A 105 -3.90 -8.14 -12.60
C LEU A 105 -2.45 -7.93 -13.03
N LEU A 106 -1.98 -8.89 -13.83
CA LEU A 106 -1.01 -8.64 -14.89
C LEU A 106 -1.76 -7.98 -16.05
#